data_AF-A0A926CI29-F1
#
_entry.id   AF-A0A926CI29-F1
#
_cell.length_a   1.000
_cell.length_b   1.000
_cell.length_c   1.000
_cell.angle_alpha   90.00
_cell.angle_beta   90.00
_cell.angle_gamma   90.00
#
_symmetry.space_group_name_H-M   'P 1'
#
loop_
_entity.id
_entity.type
_entity.pdbx_description
1 polymer ?
#
loop_
_entity_poly.entity_id
_entity_poly.type
_entity_poly.pdbx_seq_one_letter_code
_entity_poly.pdbx_strand_id
1 'polypeptide(L)'
;MLTPDKYADASVFELLQAAAEGKAGMDHRWLRAIVDRGNSAVPDLARFVAEDHETDPVPVDEELMMIFRHLKSPEAVPSFVEYLRNHPGDMPDTFVDAMYPLRHALLEPLIELCDSMDEDDSGDVAFALAAFRIRDQRVLKILLDRLEYDAGDGAIDLGLYGDPAAQPALEDMLSKVEDEHLQQDIRDAIGQLGREIDETETPFNIWEFFPEKALPESALLEEDDLVELLESSDPEYRSAAADGFV
;
A
#
# COMPACT_ATOMS: atom_id res chain seq x y z
N MET A 1 -12.95 -4.65 25.26
CA MET A 1 -11.79 -3.82 24.92
C MET A 1 -10.49 -4.61 24.95
N LEU A 2 -9.68 -4.41 23.91
CA LEU A 2 -8.44 -5.12 23.68
C LEU A 2 -7.26 -4.29 24.21
N THR A 3 -6.70 -4.71 25.34
CA THR A 3 -5.54 -4.07 25.97
C THR A 3 -4.25 -4.84 25.66
N PRO A 4 -3.05 -4.24 25.80
CA PRO A 4 -1.78 -4.86 25.39
C PRO A 4 -1.50 -6.23 26.03
N ASP A 5 -1.97 -6.48 27.25
CA ASP A 5 -1.86 -7.77 27.94
C ASP A 5 -2.71 -8.88 27.31
N LYS A 6 -3.71 -8.53 26.49
CA LYS A 6 -4.58 -9.46 25.76
C LYS A 6 -4.18 -9.65 24.30
N TYR A 7 -3.26 -8.86 23.75
CA TYR A 7 -2.90 -8.89 22.32
C TYR A 7 -2.36 -10.24 21.86
N ALA A 8 -1.65 -10.95 22.74
CA ALA A 8 -1.09 -12.27 22.42
C ALA A 8 -2.18 -13.35 22.21
N ASP A 9 -3.36 -13.18 22.80
CA ASP A 9 -4.45 -14.14 22.75
C ASP A 9 -5.48 -13.82 21.64
N ALA A 10 -5.51 -12.58 21.15
CA ALA A 10 -6.40 -12.16 20.07
C ALA A 10 -5.92 -12.66 18.70
N SER A 11 -6.82 -12.85 17.74
CA SER A 11 -6.48 -13.02 16.32
C SER A 11 -5.87 -11.74 15.74
N VAL A 12 -5.22 -11.83 14.57
CA VAL A 12 -4.72 -10.62 13.89
C VAL A 12 -5.90 -9.80 13.41
N PHE A 13 -6.96 -10.46 12.94
CA PHE A 13 -8.18 -9.80 12.53
C PHE A 13 -8.82 -8.96 13.67
N GLU A 14 -8.92 -9.52 14.88
CA GLU A 14 -9.43 -8.79 16.06
C GLU A 14 -8.51 -7.60 16.45
N LEU A 15 -7.20 -7.73 16.25
CA LEU A 15 -6.25 -6.63 16.50
C LEU A 15 -6.43 -5.48 15.50
N LEU A 16 -6.64 -5.80 14.23
CA LEU A 16 -6.90 -4.80 13.17
C LEU A 16 -8.24 -4.12 13.38
N GLN A 17 -9.30 -4.90 13.64
CA GLN A 17 -10.63 -4.35 13.93
C GLN A 17 -10.62 -3.45 15.16
N ALA A 18 -9.94 -3.86 16.24
CA ALA A 18 -9.82 -3.01 17.42
C ALA A 18 -9.05 -1.72 17.13
N ALA A 19 -8.04 -1.74 16.25
CA ALA A 19 -7.32 -0.53 15.85
C ALA A 19 -8.20 0.40 15.01
N ALA A 20 -8.89 -0.13 14.00
CA ALA A 20 -9.78 0.63 13.11
C ALA A 20 -10.97 1.25 13.87
N GLU A 21 -11.50 0.55 14.87
CA GLU A 21 -12.53 1.07 15.79
C GLU A 21 -11.98 2.07 16.83
N GLY A 22 -10.69 2.41 16.80
CA GLY A 22 -10.03 3.30 17.77
C GLY A 22 -9.84 2.70 19.17
N LYS A 23 -10.17 1.42 19.35
CA LYS A 23 -10.13 0.68 20.64
C LYS A 23 -8.74 0.16 21.00
N ALA A 24 -7.80 0.16 20.07
CA ALA A 24 -6.42 -0.23 20.29
C ALA A 24 -5.48 0.82 19.71
N GLY A 25 -4.50 1.26 20.51
CA GLY A 25 -3.42 2.11 20.00
C GLY A 25 -2.49 1.32 19.07
N MET A 26 -2.24 1.84 17.87
CA MET A 26 -1.31 1.27 16.90
C MET A 26 0.14 1.64 17.27
N ASP A 27 0.75 0.84 18.14
CA ASP A 27 2.11 1.05 18.63
C ASP A 27 2.99 -0.20 18.46
N HIS A 28 4.24 -0.14 18.96
CA HIS A 28 5.16 -1.28 18.91
C HIS A 28 4.62 -2.55 19.55
N ARG A 29 3.72 -2.47 20.54
CA ARG A 29 3.14 -3.64 21.21
C ARG A 29 2.08 -4.29 20.31
N TRP A 30 1.21 -3.47 19.72
CA TRP A 30 0.21 -3.91 18.73
C TRP A 30 0.90 -4.52 17.51
N LEU A 31 1.87 -3.78 16.93
CA LEU A 31 2.59 -4.23 15.75
C LEU A 31 3.30 -5.55 16.00
N ARG A 32 4.00 -5.67 17.14
CA ARG A 32 4.68 -6.91 17.55
C ARG A 32 3.71 -8.09 17.64
N ALA A 33 2.53 -7.89 18.20
CA ALA A 33 1.52 -8.94 18.30
C ALA A 33 1.06 -9.46 16.94
N ILE A 34 1.20 -8.69 15.87
CA ILE A 34 0.92 -9.08 14.49
C ILE A 34 2.18 -9.69 13.84
N VAL A 35 3.29 -8.95 13.78
CA VAL A 35 4.47 -9.34 12.99
C VAL A 35 5.23 -10.54 13.57
N ASP A 36 5.17 -10.77 14.89
CA ASP A 36 5.81 -11.95 15.51
C ASP A 36 5.14 -13.27 15.06
N ARG A 37 3.93 -13.20 14.47
CA ARG A 37 3.25 -14.37 13.86
C ARG A 37 3.79 -14.69 12.46
N GLY A 38 4.58 -13.80 11.86
CA GLY A 38 5.12 -13.97 10.51
C GLY A 38 4.02 -14.20 9.48
N ASN A 39 4.25 -15.13 8.54
CA ASN A 39 3.31 -15.39 7.45
C ASN A 39 1.94 -15.93 7.91
N SER A 40 1.81 -16.46 9.14
CA SER A 40 0.48 -16.87 9.62
C SER A 40 -0.46 -15.70 9.92
N ALA A 41 0.04 -14.45 9.92
CA ALA A 41 -0.79 -13.25 9.99
C ALA A 41 -1.46 -12.90 8.65
N VAL A 42 -0.91 -13.35 7.53
CA VAL A 42 -1.31 -12.92 6.18
C VAL A 42 -2.77 -13.22 5.85
N PRO A 43 -3.35 -14.39 6.19
CA PRO A 43 -4.76 -14.64 5.92
C PRO A 43 -5.72 -13.66 6.61
N ASP A 44 -5.40 -13.25 7.84
CA ASP A 44 -6.21 -12.29 8.60
C ASP A 44 -6.04 -10.86 8.03
N LEU A 45 -4.82 -10.47 7.65
CA LEU A 45 -4.55 -9.19 6.97
C LEU A 45 -5.28 -9.11 5.63
N ALA A 46 -5.18 -10.19 4.84
CA ALA A 46 -5.85 -10.34 3.54
C ALA A 46 -7.37 -10.27 3.67
N ARG A 47 -7.91 -10.90 4.71
CA ARG A 47 -9.34 -10.83 5.02
C ARG A 47 -9.77 -9.41 5.35
N PHE A 48 -9.01 -8.71 6.20
CA PHE A 48 -9.32 -7.34 6.58
C PHE A 48 -9.35 -6.41 5.37
N VAL A 49 -8.34 -6.47 4.49
CA VAL A 49 -8.32 -5.67 3.23
C VAL A 49 -9.51 -5.94 2.31
N ALA A 50 -10.10 -7.14 2.37
CA ALA A 50 -11.24 -7.51 1.52
C ALA A 50 -12.60 -7.09 2.10
N GLU A 51 -12.65 -6.63 3.35
CA GLU A 51 -13.86 -6.10 3.99
C GLU A 51 -13.95 -4.57 3.76
N ASP A 52 -15.16 -4.01 3.82
CA ASP A 52 -15.39 -2.57 3.64
C ASP A 52 -15.18 -1.85 4.98
N HIS A 53 -14.21 -0.94 5.00
CA HIS A 53 -13.77 -0.19 6.17
C HIS A 53 -13.88 1.33 5.99
N GLU A 54 -14.60 1.81 4.96
CA GLU A 54 -14.73 3.26 4.69
C GLU A 54 -15.37 4.05 5.84
N THR A 55 -16.17 3.38 6.67
CA THR A 55 -16.85 3.99 7.81
C THR A 55 -16.09 3.87 9.12
N ASP A 56 -14.94 3.20 9.13
CA ASP A 56 -14.17 3.03 10.35
C ASP A 56 -13.59 4.37 10.81
N PRO A 57 -13.63 4.66 12.12
CA PRO A 57 -13.25 5.97 12.64
C PRO A 57 -11.73 6.22 12.55
N VAL A 58 -10.92 5.17 12.45
CA VAL A 58 -9.47 5.25 12.28
C VAL A 58 -9.08 4.50 11.00
N PRO A 59 -8.54 5.18 9.97
CA PRO A 59 -8.01 4.49 8.80
C PRO A 59 -6.76 3.69 9.18
N VAL A 60 -6.63 2.48 8.65
CA VAL A 60 -5.51 1.56 8.94
C VAL A 60 -4.79 1.07 7.68
N ASP A 61 -5.14 1.61 6.52
CA ASP A 61 -4.64 1.14 5.22
C ASP A 61 -3.13 1.30 5.08
N GLU A 62 -2.58 2.43 5.53
CA GLU A 62 -1.14 2.67 5.49
C GLU A 62 -0.37 1.69 6.38
N GLU A 63 -0.85 1.44 7.60
CA GLU A 63 -0.27 0.47 8.53
C GLU A 63 -0.32 -0.95 7.97
N LEU A 64 -1.44 -1.32 7.33
CA LEU A 64 -1.57 -2.62 6.65
C LEU A 64 -0.53 -2.78 5.54
N MET A 65 -0.32 -1.75 4.71
CA MET A 65 0.69 -1.79 3.65
C MET A 65 2.11 -1.91 4.22
N MET A 66 2.40 -1.21 5.31
CA MET A 66 3.68 -1.36 6.01
C MET A 66 3.86 -2.78 6.55
N ILE A 67 2.81 -3.39 7.12
CA ILE A 67 2.86 -4.77 7.62
C ILE A 67 3.08 -5.76 6.46
N PHE A 68 2.38 -5.63 5.34
CA PHE A 68 2.62 -6.47 4.16
C PHE A 68 4.04 -6.31 3.63
N ARG A 69 4.55 -5.08 3.54
CA ARG A 69 5.94 -4.77 3.15
C ARG A 69 6.96 -5.43 4.07
N HIS A 70 6.67 -5.48 5.36
CA HIS A 70 7.52 -6.12 6.35
C HIS A 70 7.51 -7.65 6.23
N LEU A 71 6.34 -8.25 6.09
CA LEU A 71 6.17 -9.70 6.01
C LEU A 71 6.66 -10.29 4.68
N LYS A 72 6.53 -9.53 3.57
CA LYS A 72 6.97 -9.93 2.22
C LYS A 72 6.47 -11.32 1.82
N SER A 73 5.24 -11.66 2.21
CA SER A 73 4.67 -12.98 1.93
C SER A 73 4.03 -13.02 0.54
N PRO A 74 4.43 -13.96 -0.33
CA PRO A 74 3.74 -14.17 -1.62
C PRO A 74 2.26 -14.53 -1.47
N GLU A 75 1.82 -14.99 -0.29
CA GLU A 75 0.40 -15.25 0.00
C GLU A 75 -0.44 -13.97 0.01
N ALA A 76 0.17 -12.78 0.08
CA ALA A 76 -0.52 -11.50 0.00
C ALA A 76 -0.84 -11.07 -1.46
N VAL A 77 -0.27 -11.74 -2.47
CA VAL A 77 -0.45 -11.40 -3.89
C VAL A 77 -1.93 -11.30 -4.30
N PRO A 78 -2.82 -12.26 -3.95
CA PRO A 78 -4.24 -12.14 -4.28
C PRO A 78 -4.91 -10.91 -3.68
N SER A 79 -4.51 -10.49 -2.48
CA SER A 79 -5.06 -9.30 -1.81
C SER A 79 -4.65 -8.01 -2.51
N PHE A 80 -3.39 -7.89 -2.94
CA PHE A 80 -2.94 -6.74 -3.73
C PHE A 80 -3.72 -6.62 -5.05
N VAL A 81 -3.93 -7.75 -5.74
CA VAL A 81 -4.70 -7.79 -7.00
C VAL A 81 -6.17 -7.43 -6.78
N GLU A 82 -6.77 -7.96 -5.71
CA GLU A 82 -8.17 -7.67 -5.38
C GLU A 82 -8.36 -6.20 -4.98
N TYR A 83 -7.43 -5.63 -4.20
CA TYR A 83 -7.47 -4.21 -3.84
C TYR A 83 -7.40 -3.31 -5.08
N LEU A 84 -6.42 -3.51 -5.96
CA LEU A 84 -6.30 -2.71 -7.20
C LEU A 84 -7.52 -2.85 -8.12
N ARG A 85 -8.18 -4.02 -8.11
CA ARG A 85 -9.42 -4.23 -8.86
C ARG A 85 -10.59 -3.43 -8.30
N ASN A 86 -10.68 -3.32 -6.98
CA ASN A 86 -11.82 -2.69 -6.29
C ASN A 86 -11.63 -1.17 -6.09
N HIS A 87 -10.39 -0.68 -6.18
CA HIS A 87 -10.02 0.72 -5.95
C HIS A 87 -9.19 1.29 -7.12
N PRO A 88 -9.70 1.30 -8.37
CA PRO A 88 -8.96 1.87 -9.50
C PRO A 88 -8.81 3.39 -9.34
N GLY A 89 -7.59 3.89 -9.50
CA GLY A 89 -7.28 5.33 -9.41
C GLY A 89 -7.10 5.86 -7.99
N ASP A 90 -7.08 4.99 -6.98
CA ASP A 90 -6.94 5.34 -5.57
C ASP A 90 -5.85 4.50 -4.88
N MET A 91 -4.76 4.19 -5.59
CA MET A 91 -3.64 3.46 -5.01
C MET A 91 -2.81 4.36 -4.05
N PRO A 92 -2.66 4.01 -2.77
CA PRO A 92 -1.83 4.77 -1.84
C PRO A 92 -0.34 4.74 -2.23
N ASP A 93 0.41 5.81 -1.95
CA ASP A 93 1.85 5.89 -2.25
C ASP A 93 2.66 4.72 -1.64
N THR A 94 2.28 4.27 -0.44
CA THR A 94 2.94 3.18 0.29
C THR A 94 2.66 1.79 -0.32
N PHE A 95 1.68 1.71 -1.24
CA PHE A 95 1.20 0.45 -1.81
C PHE A 95 2.20 -0.16 -2.78
N VAL A 96 2.78 0.64 -3.69
CA VAL A 96 3.85 0.19 -4.60
C VAL A 96 5.06 -0.28 -3.81
N ASP A 97 5.40 0.42 -2.73
CA ASP A 97 6.48 0.08 -1.80
C ASP A 97 6.26 -1.27 -1.10
N ALA A 98 5.00 -1.60 -0.76
CA ALA A 98 4.62 -2.88 -0.18
C ALA A 98 4.63 -4.04 -1.19
N MET A 99 4.28 -3.75 -2.44
CA MET A 99 4.31 -4.69 -3.55
C MET A 99 5.72 -4.98 -4.07
N TYR A 100 6.64 -4.01 -4.00
CA TYR A 100 7.96 -4.10 -4.64
C TYR A 100 8.78 -5.35 -4.23
N PRO A 101 8.83 -5.79 -2.96
CA PRO A 101 9.49 -7.03 -2.58
C PRO A 101 8.86 -8.29 -3.21
N LEU A 102 7.59 -8.20 -3.63
CA LEU A 102 6.80 -9.26 -4.26
C LEU A 102 6.68 -9.12 -5.78
N ARG A 103 7.34 -8.13 -6.39
CA ARG A 103 7.19 -7.75 -7.81
C ARG A 103 7.24 -8.91 -8.81
N HIS A 104 8.10 -9.90 -8.58
CA HIS A 104 8.19 -11.06 -9.45
C HIS A 104 6.98 -12.00 -9.34
N ALA A 105 6.39 -12.12 -8.15
CA ALA A 105 5.17 -12.89 -7.93
C ALA A 105 3.92 -12.12 -8.40
N LEU A 106 3.96 -10.79 -8.38
CA LEU A 106 2.90 -9.91 -8.84
C LEU A 106 2.87 -9.68 -10.36
N LEU A 107 3.98 -9.94 -11.07
CA LEU A 107 4.07 -9.65 -12.50
C LEU A 107 2.93 -10.25 -13.34
N GLU A 108 2.72 -11.57 -13.24
CA GLU A 108 1.68 -12.23 -14.04
C GLU A 108 0.27 -11.79 -13.64
N PRO A 109 -0.11 -11.78 -12.34
CA PRO A 109 -1.43 -11.33 -11.92
C PRO A 109 -1.75 -9.88 -12.29
N LEU A 110 -0.76 -8.97 -12.26
CA LEU A 110 -1.00 -7.56 -12.63
C LEU A 110 -1.12 -7.37 -14.14
N ILE A 111 -0.39 -8.15 -14.96
CA ILE A 111 -0.62 -8.17 -16.42
C ILE A 111 -2.03 -8.66 -16.73
N GLU A 112 -2.46 -9.77 -16.10
CA GLU A 112 -3.82 -10.29 -16.26
C GLU A 112 -4.89 -9.29 -15.80
N LEU A 113 -4.61 -8.55 -14.72
CA LEU A 113 -5.50 -7.51 -14.21
C LEU A 113 -5.62 -6.34 -15.20
N CYS A 114 -4.51 -5.80 -15.71
CA CYS A 114 -4.52 -4.77 -16.76
C CYS A 114 -5.35 -5.19 -17.98
N ASP A 115 -5.15 -6.42 -18.48
CA ASP A 115 -5.89 -6.93 -19.65
C ASP A 115 -7.41 -7.06 -19.40
N SER A 116 -7.84 -7.06 -18.14
CA SER A 116 -9.24 -7.21 -17.74
C SER A 116 -9.95 -5.87 -17.42
N MET A 117 -9.20 -4.77 -17.34
CA MET A 117 -9.68 -3.44 -16.99
C MET A 117 -9.78 -2.56 -18.23
N ASP A 118 -10.62 -1.52 -18.15
CA ASP A 118 -10.64 -0.46 -19.17
C ASP A 118 -9.40 0.43 -19.04
N GLU A 119 -9.02 1.12 -20.12
CA GLU A 119 -7.79 1.93 -20.16
C GLU A 119 -7.78 2.95 -19.02
N ASP A 120 -8.89 3.67 -18.77
CA ASP A 120 -9.02 4.64 -17.68
C ASP A 120 -8.68 4.05 -16.30
N ASP A 121 -9.19 2.86 -15.99
CA ASP A 121 -9.08 2.25 -14.66
C ASP A 121 -7.73 1.54 -14.46
N SER A 122 -7.06 1.15 -15.55
CA SER A 122 -5.82 0.36 -15.51
C SER A 122 -4.56 1.16 -15.18
N GLY A 123 -4.64 2.48 -15.04
CA GLY A 123 -3.50 3.40 -14.86
C GLY A 123 -2.60 3.02 -13.68
N ASP A 124 -3.17 2.83 -12.49
CA ASP A 124 -2.40 2.48 -11.28
C ASP A 124 -1.70 1.11 -11.40
N VAL A 125 -2.34 0.17 -12.09
CA VAL A 125 -1.78 -1.16 -12.33
C VAL A 125 -0.61 -1.08 -13.30
N ALA A 126 -0.74 -0.27 -14.36
CA ALA A 126 0.34 0.02 -15.30
C ALA A 126 1.52 0.72 -14.61
N PHE A 127 1.24 1.71 -13.75
CA PHE A 127 2.25 2.38 -12.94
C PHE A 127 3.00 1.41 -12.02
N ALA A 128 2.29 0.51 -11.34
CA ALA A 128 2.91 -0.52 -10.50
C ALA A 128 3.82 -1.47 -11.32
N LEU A 129 3.36 -1.91 -12.50
CA LEU A 129 4.17 -2.71 -13.42
C LEU A 129 5.42 -1.96 -13.91
N ALA A 130 5.30 -0.67 -14.20
CA ALA A 130 6.44 0.18 -14.55
C ALA A 130 7.44 0.30 -13.40
N ALA A 131 6.96 0.54 -12.18
CA ALA A 131 7.75 0.67 -10.96
C ALA A 131 8.56 -0.60 -10.63
N PHE A 132 8.04 -1.79 -10.97
CA PHE A 132 8.75 -3.05 -10.78
C PHE A 132 10.02 -3.17 -11.63
N ARG A 133 10.07 -2.46 -12.77
CA ARG A 133 11.21 -2.43 -13.71
C ARG A 133 11.70 -3.81 -14.13
N ILE A 134 10.78 -4.77 -14.20
CA ILE A 134 11.05 -6.10 -14.73
C ILE A 134 10.95 -6.01 -16.24
N ARG A 135 12.07 -6.17 -16.96
CA ARG A 135 12.09 -6.13 -18.43
C ARG A 135 11.29 -7.29 -19.03
N ASP A 136 10.01 -7.05 -19.29
CA ASP A 136 9.06 -7.96 -19.93
C ASP A 136 8.40 -7.22 -21.11
N GLN A 137 8.41 -7.85 -22.29
CA GLN A 137 7.86 -7.23 -23.50
C GLN A 137 6.35 -6.98 -23.41
N ARG A 138 5.63 -7.72 -22.57
CA ARG A 138 4.20 -7.52 -22.31
C ARG A 138 3.95 -6.25 -21.51
N VAL A 139 4.79 -5.99 -20.50
CA VAL A 139 4.75 -4.72 -19.75
C VAL A 139 5.07 -3.56 -20.67
N LEU A 140 6.15 -3.64 -21.46
CA LEU A 140 6.48 -2.60 -22.44
C LEU A 140 5.29 -2.32 -23.38
N LYS A 141 4.60 -3.34 -23.87
CA LYS A 141 3.41 -3.17 -24.70
C LYS A 141 2.31 -2.40 -23.97
N ILE A 142 1.96 -2.78 -22.74
CA ILE A 142 0.94 -2.10 -21.92
C ILE A 142 1.28 -0.61 -21.79
N LEU A 143 2.53 -0.27 -21.48
CA LEU A 143 2.96 1.11 -21.29
C LEU A 143 3.00 1.91 -22.60
N LEU A 144 3.30 1.27 -23.73
CA LEU A 144 3.22 1.91 -25.04
C LEU A 144 1.76 2.19 -25.45
N ASP A 145 0.85 1.25 -25.19
CA ASP A 145 -0.58 1.47 -25.41
C ASP A 145 -1.07 2.63 -24.53
N ARG A 146 -0.61 2.71 -23.26
CA ARG A 146 -0.88 3.83 -22.35
C ARG A 146 -0.36 5.16 -22.88
N LEU A 147 0.85 5.20 -23.44
CA LEU A 147 1.40 6.42 -24.06
C LEU A 147 0.51 6.94 -25.20
N GLU A 148 -0.11 6.05 -25.98
CA GLU A 148 -1.05 6.44 -27.04
C GLU A 148 -2.38 6.96 -26.49
N TYR A 149 -2.85 6.38 -25.38
CA TYR A 149 -4.09 6.78 -24.69
C TYR A 149 -3.94 8.11 -23.95
N ASP A 150 -2.97 8.17 -23.04
CA ASP A 150 -2.58 9.33 -22.25
C ASP A 150 -1.05 9.49 -22.33
N ALA A 151 -0.62 10.47 -23.12
CA ALA A 151 0.78 10.73 -23.37
C ALA A 151 1.56 11.19 -22.12
N GLY A 152 0.89 11.80 -21.13
CA GLY A 152 1.52 12.24 -19.89
C GLY A 152 1.83 11.04 -19.00
N ASP A 153 0.80 10.28 -18.65
CA ASP A 153 0.92 9.07 -17.83
C ASP A 153 1.87 8.07 -18.47
N GLY A 154 1.67 7.75 -19.75
CA GLY A 154 2.50 6.75 -20.44
C GLY A 154 3.96 7.19 -20.56
N ALA A 155 4.26 8.49 -20.65
CA ALA A 155 5.63 8.98 -20.63
C ALA A 155 6.28 8.78 -19.26
N ILE A 156 5.56 9.10 -18.18
CA ILE A 156 6.03 8.88 -16.79
C ILE A 156 6.31 7.39 -16.58
N ASP A 157 5.37 6.52 -16.96
CA ASP A 157 5.48 5.07 -16.80
C ASP A 157 6.65 4.50 -17.60
N LEU A 158 6.83 4.89 -18.86
CA LEU A 158 7.95 4.41 -19.68
C LEU A 158 9.30 4.90 -19.16
N GLY A 159 9.37 6.13 -18.66
CA GLY A 159 10.55 6.66 -17.99
C GLY A 159 10.90 5.86 -16.73
N LEU A 160 9.89 5.58 -15.91
CA LEU A 160 9.99 4.76 -14.71
C LEU A 160 10.42 3.33 -15.04
N TYR A 161 9.79 2.69 -16.02
CA TYR A 161 10.12 1.34 -16.49
C TYR A 161 11.57 1.25 -17.02
N GLY A 162 12.03 2.29 -17.72
CA GLY A 162 13.43 2.51 -18.04
C GLY A 162 14.02 1.60 -19.14
N ASP A 163 13.20 0.85 -19.87
CA ASP A 163 13.68 0.02 -21.00
C ASP A 163 14.03 0.90 -22.22
N PRO A 164 15.28 0.86 -22.73
CA PRO A 164 15.67 1.58 -23.93
C PRO A 164 14.81 1.31 -25.18
N ALA A 165 14.11 0.16 -25.23
CA ALA A 165 13.20 -0.16 -26.32
C ALA A 165 12.01 0.84 -26.44
N ALA A 166 11.70 1.59 -25.40
CA ALA A 166 10.65 2.63 -25.41
C ALA A 166 11.06 3.91 -26.17
N GLN A 167 12.36 4.14 -26.37
CA GLN A 167 12.87 5.41 -26.90
C GLN A 167 12.22 5.84 -28.23
N PRO A 168 12.06 4.96 -29.25
CA PRO A 168 11.49 5.37 -30.53
C PRO A 168 10.04 5.89 -30.41
N ALA A 169 9.24 5.30 -29.53
CA ALA A 169 7.84 5.70 -29.33
C ALA A 169 7.75 7.05 -28.60
N LEU A 170 8.60 7.26 -27.58
CA LEU A 170 8.69 8.54 -26.88
C LEU A 170 9.18 9.67 -27.80
N GLU A 171 10.18 9.42 -28.65
CA GLU A 171 10.64 10.41 -29.64
C GLU A 171 9.57 10.74 -30.68
N ASP A 172 8.82 9.74 -31.13
CA ASP A 172 7.69 9.94 -32.04
C ASP A 172 6.57 10.76 -31.37
N MET A 173 6.19 10.43 -30.13
CA MET A 173 5.21 11.20 -29.36
C MET A 173 5.68 12.65 -29.14
N LEU A 174 6.94 12.84 -28.76
CA LEU A 174 7.55 14.17 -28.58
C LEU A 174 7.42 15.06 -29.82
N SER A 175 7.49 14.46 -31.02
CA SER A 175 7.35 15.20 -32.28
C SER A 175 5.93 15.65 -32.60
N LYS A 176 4.93 15.05 -31.95
CA LYS A 176 3.50 15.27 -32.19
C LYS A 176 2.86 16.21 -31.17
N VAL A 177 3.39 16.25 -29.95
CA VAL A 177 2.83 17.09 -28.87
C VAL A 177 3.26 18.55 -29.02
N GLU A 178 2.30 19.47 -28.88
CA GLU A 178 2.56 20.92 -28.91
C GLU A 178 2.73 21.52 -27.50
N ASP A 179 2.19 20.86 -26.48
CA ASP A 179 2.24 21.33 -25.09
C ASP A 179 3.67 21.28 -24.53
N GLU A 180 4.18 22.42 -24.06
CA GLU A 180 5.57 22.54 -23.62
C GLU A 180 5.86 21.74 -22.35
N HIS A 181 4.87 21.59 -21.45
CA HIS A 181 5.04 20.83 -20.22
C HIS A 181 5.14 19.34 -20.52
N LEU A 182 4.22 18.81 -21.31
CA LEU A 182 4.24 17.42 -21.76
C LEU A 182 5.49 17.09 -22.59
N GLN A 183 5.95 18.02 -23.43
CA GLN A 183 7.23 17.86 -24.12
C GLN A 183 8.40 17.73 -23.14
N GLN A 184 8.37 18.45 -22.02
CA GLN A 184 9.40 18.35 -20.99
C GLN A 184 9.33 16.98 -20.29
N ASP A 185 8.13 16.52 -19.92
CA ASP A 185 7.93 15.23 -19.27
C ASP A 185 8.42 14.07 -20.14
N ILE A 186 8.12 14.10 -21.45
CA ILE A 186 8.62 13.09 -22.40
C ILE A 186 10.15 13.14 -22.54
N ARG A 187 10.77 14.33 -22.55
CA ARG A 187 12.24 14.44 -22.58
C ARG A 187 12.86 13.88 -21.31
N ASP A 188 12.25 14.12 -20.17
CA ASP A 188 12.70 13.58 -18.89
C ASP A 188 12.59 12.06 -18.87
N ALA A 189 11.48 11.50 -19.37
CA ALA A 189 11.30 10.06 -19.55
C ALA A 189 12.39 9.44 -20.45
N ILE A 190 12.66 10.02 -21.62
CA ILE A 190 13.77 9.60 -22.52
C ILE A 190 15.10 9.63 -21.77
N GLY A 191 15.33 10.68 -20.98
CA GLY A 191 16.54 10.85 -20.17
C GLY A 191 16.73 9.76 -19.10
N GLN A 192 15.65 9.11 -18.65
CA GLN A 192 15.68 8.04 -17.65
C GLN A 192 15.96 6.65 -18.24
N LEU A 193 15.75 6.46 -19.55
CA LEU A 193 15.93 5.15 -20.19
C LEU A 193 17.37 4.62 -20.06
N GLY A 194 17.48 3.32 -19.78
CA GLY A 194 18.76 2.63 -19.64
C GLY A 194 19.57 3.00 -18.39
N ARG A 195 19.05 3.86 -17.51
CA ARG A 195 19.68 4.13 -16.21
C ARG A 195 19.57 2.89 -15.33
N GLU A 196 20.71 2.46 -14.80
CA GLU A 196 20.73 1.50 -13.71
C GLU A 196 20.19 2.18 -12.44
N ILE A 197 19.36 1.47 -11.69
CA ILE A 197 19.00 1.90 -10.35
C ILE A 197 20.01 1.29 -9.40
N ASP A 198 20.35 2.07 -8.38
CA ASP A 198 20.94 1.51 -7.18
C ASP A 198 19.89 0.66 -6.45
N GLU A 199 19.90 -0.66 -6.69
CA GLU A 199 19.05 -1.63 -5.97
C GLU A 199 19.50 -1.89 -4.52
N THR A 200 20.41 -1.08 -3.95
CA THR A 200 20.69 -1.16 -2.51
C THR A 200 19.46 -0.75 -1.70
N GLU A 201 18.53 -1.69 -1.52
CA GLU A 201 17.42 -1.54 -0.60
C GLU A 201 18.00 -1.36 0.81
N THR A 202 17.82 -0.17 1.37
CA THR A 202 17.94 0.01 2.81
C THR A 202 16.90 -0.92 3.45
N PRO A 203 17.28 -1.79 4.41
CA PRO A 203 16.33 -2.68 5.05
C PRO A 203 15.14 -1.89 5.60
N PHE A 204 13.93 -2.24 5.17
CA PHE A 204 12.71 -1.59 5.64
C PHE A 204 12.54 -1.83 7.14
N ASN A 205 12.65 -0.75 7.93
CA ASN A 205 12.48 -0.77 9.38
C ASN A 205 11.07 -0.31 9.76
N ILE A 206 10.12 -1.25 9.80
CA ILE A 206 8.73 -0.96 10.14
C ILE A 206 8.56 -0.23 11.49
N TRP A 207 9.45 -0.46 12.45
CA TRP A 207 9.34 0.12 13.80
C TRP A 207 9.49 1.64 13.84
N GLU A 208 10.08 2.26 12.81
CA GLU A 208 10.21 3.73 12.72
C GLU A 208 8.89 4.44 12.41
N PHE A 209 7.91 3.70 11.89
CA PHE A 209 6.60 4.24 11.51
C PHE A 209 5.56 4.13 12.61
N PHE A 210 5.86 3.39 13.68
CA PHE A 210 4.96 3.21 14.81
C PHE A 210 5.55 3.84 16.07
N PRO A 211 4.75 4.52 16.90
CA PRO A 211 5.22 5.00 18.18
C PRO A 211 5.56 3.83 19.11
N GLU A 212 6.49 4.04 20.05
CA GLU A 212 6.79 3.04 21.09
C GLU A 212 5.55 2.72 21.96
N LYS A 213 4.69 3.73 22.15
CA LYS A 213 3.46 3.65 22.92
C LYS A 213 2.38 4.53 22.29
N ALA A 214 1.21 3.95 22.08
CA ALA A 214 -0.02 4.65 21.73
C ALA A 214 -1.15 4.18 22.66
N LEU A 215 -2.07 5.08 22.95
CA LEU A 215 -3.31 4.77 23.69
C LEU A 215 -4.46 4.66 22.68
N PRO A 216 -5.59 4.04 23.06
CA PRO A 216 -6.81 4.10 22.26
C PRO A 216 -7.25 5.55 22.01
N GLU A 217 -7.90 5.79 20.89
CA GLU A 217 -8.48 7.10 20.53
C GLU A 217 -9.74 7.36 21.35
N SER A 218 -9.57 7.69 22.63
CA SER A 218 -10.68 7.76 23.60
C SER A 218 -11.78 8.75 23.22
N ALA A 219 -11.48 9.76 22.40
CA ALA A 219 -12.48 10.69 21.86
C ALA A 219 -13.46 10.05 20.87
N LEU A 220 -13.13 8.87 20.32
CA LEU A 220 -13.92 8.11 19.36
C LEU A 220 -14.68 6.96 20.01
N LEU A 221 -14.45 6.69 21.29
CA LEU A 221 -15.03 5.56 22.01
C LEU A 221 -16.40 5.91 22.58
N GLU A 222 -17.31 4.94 22.53
CA GLU A 222 -18.61 5.03 23.19
C GLU A 222 -18.45 4.93 24.71
N GLU A 223 -19.45 5.41 25.45
CA GLU A 223 -19.44 5.41 26.93
C GLU A 223 -19.17 4.01 27.51
N ASP A 224 -19.76 2.96 26.94
CA ASP A 224 -19.56 1.58 27.40
C ASP A 224 -18.09 1.12 27.21
N ASP A 225 -17.45 1.50 26.10
CA ASP A 225 -16.04 1.19 25.83
C ASP A 225 -15.12 1.95 26.80
N LEU A 226 -15.43 3.23 27.08
CA LEU A 226 -14.70 4.04 28.06
C LEU A 226 -14.83 3.46 29.47
N VAL A 227 -16.02 2.99 29.87
CA VAL A 227 -16.23 2.31 31.17
C VAL A 227 -15.39 1.04 31.26
N GLU A 228 -15.36 0.21 30.21
CA GLU A 228 -14.51 -0.98 30.20
C GLU A 228 -13.02 -0.61 30.32
N LEU A 229 -12.60 0.49 29.68
CA LEU A 229 -11.22 0.95 29.72
C LEU A 229 -10.78 1.42 31.12
N LEU A 230 -11.70 1.93 31.93
CA LEU A 230 -11.45 2.26 33.34
C LEU A 230 -11.11 1.03 34.19
N GLU A 231 -11.44 -0.19 33.74
CA GLU A 231 -11.06 -1.45 34.40
C GLU A 231 -9.66 -1.93 34.00
N SER A 232 -8.99 -1.28 33.04
CA SER A 232 -7.65 -1.65 32.59
C SER A 232 -6.64 -1.68 33.73
N SER A 233 -5.72 -2.64 33.70
CA SER A 233 -4.61 -2.71 34.66
C SER A 233 -3.58 -1.59 34.42
N ASP A 234 -3.50 -1.06 33.19
CA ASP A 234 -2.60 0.04 32.82
C ASP A 234 -3.17 1.40 33.28
N PRO A 235 -2.49 2.15 34.15
CA PRO A 235 -2.95 3.45 34.62
C PRO A 235 -3.13 4.49 33.51
N GLU A 236 -2.35 4.42 32.42
CA GLU A 236 -2.49 5.39 31.32
C GLU A 236 -3.74 5.13 30.50
N TYR A 237 -4.14 3.87 30.32
CA TYR A 237 -5.40 3.51 29.67
C TYR A 237 -6.59 4.01 30.50
N ARG A 238 -6.55 3.86 31.84
CA ARG A 238 -7.58 4.43 32.71
C ARG A 238 -7.61 5.96 32.65
N SER A 239 -6.47 6.61 32.46
CA SER A 239 -6.41 8.07 32.30
C SER A 239 -7.05 8.50 30.99
N ALA A 240 -6.67 7.88 29.86
CA ALA A 240 -7.26 8.18 28.56
C ALA A 240 -8.78 7.95 28.54
N ALA A 241 -9.26 6.90 29.22
CA ALA A 241 -10.68 6.65 29.41
C ALA A 241 -11.38 7.80 30.12
N ALA A 242 -10.80 8.28 31.23
CA ALA A 242 -11.36 9.39 32.00
C ALA A 242 -11.43 10.69 31.18
N ASP A 243 -10.41 10.94 30.35
CA ASP A 243 -10.37 12.10 29.47
C ASP A 243 -11.44 12.05 28.38
N GLY A 244 -11.84 10.85 27.91
CA GLY A 244 -12.90 10.67 26.91
C GLY A 244 -14.31 11.05 27.38
N PHE A 245 -14.53 11.22 28.69
CA PHE A 245 -15.82 11.67 29.24
C PHE A 245 -16.00 13.20 29.27
N VAL A 246 -14.96 13.97 28.95
CA VAL A 246 -14.91 15.44 29.08
C VAL A 246 -15.09 16.13 27.75
#